data_AF-A0A7I9W5L7-F1
#
_entry.id   AF-A0A7I9W5L7-F1
#
_cell.length_a   1.000
_cell.length_b   1.000
_cell.length_c   1.000
_cell.angle_alpha   90.00
_cell.angle_beta   90.00
_cell.angle_gamma   90.00
#
_symmetry.space_group_name_H-M   'P 1'
#
loop_
_entity.id
_entity.type
_entity.pdbx_description
1 polymer ?
#
loop_
_entity_poly.entity_id
_entity_poly.type
_entity_poly.pdbx_seq_one_letter_code
_entity_poly.pdbx_strand_id
1 'polypeptide(L)'
;MTAKAPHRLSTPRAAALAGVLFALLFGTVLVLVRLALPEGAEPGSQWLIAGDTNLRVAAILMPFAGIAFLWFIGVVRDGFGAYEDKFFSTVFIGSGLLYLAMMFVAVGVGAGLEATNSLIVDPDAHAEVATFGQMFLLSVSKTYALRMGAVFMISLATIWLRTGLMPRWLSVTTYVLALGLILASDITMWLTLAFPAWVLVVSVLLLARAGLVAREPR
;
A
#
# COMPACT_ATOMS: atom_id res chain seq x y z
N MET A 1 43.89 10.11 -17.12
CA MET A 1 42.90 10.09 -16.03
C MET A 1 41.85 9.03 -16.37
N THR A 2 41.93 7.85 -15.78
CA THR A 2 40.96 6.76 -15.99
C THR A 2 39.70 7.07 -15.18
N ALA A 3 38.60 7.37 -15.87
CA ALA A 3 37.30 7.56 -15.22
C ALA A 3 36.90 6.27 -14.51
N LYS A 4 36.77 6.33 -13.18
CA LYS A 4 36.31 5.23 -12.33
C LYS A 4 34.86 4.94 -12.70
N ALA A 5 34.59 3.77 -13.28
CA ALA A 5 33.22 3.33 -13.54
C ALA A 5 32.41 3.38 -12.23
N PRO A 6 31.20 3.95 -12.21
CA PRO A 6 30.42 4.05 -10.99
C PRO A 6 30.16 2.65 -10.44
N HIS A 7 30.42 2.47 -9.15
CA HIS A 7 30.21 1.21 -8.45
C HIS A 7 28.71 0.88 -8.54
N ARG A 8 28.36 -0.22 -9.23
CA ARG A 8 27.01 -0.78 -9.15
C ARG A 8 26.83 -1.26 -7.72
N LEU A 9 26.19 -0.42 -6.91
CA LEU A 9 25.78 -0.77 -5.56
C LEU A 9 25.04 -2.11 -5.63
N SER A 10 25.34 -3.00 -4.69
CA SER A 10 24.74 -4.33 -4.50
C SER A 10 23.26 -4.26 -4.06
N THR A 11 22.53 -3.29 -4.62
CA THR A 11 21.22 -2.80 -4.21
C THR A 11 20.03 -3.75 -4.40
N PRO A 12 19.99 -4.74 -5.33
CA PRO A 12 18.75 -5.48 -5.62
C PRO A 12 18.11 -6.21 -4.43
N ARG A 13 18.92 -6.67 -3.46
CA ARG A 13 18.44 -7.41 -2.29
C ARG A 13 17.88 -6.48 -1.20
N ALA A 14 18.62 -5.45 -0.83
CA ALA A 14 18.16 -4.43 0.12
C ALA A 14 16.89 -3.73 -0.40
N ALA A 15 16.84 -3.55 -1.71
CA ALA A 15 15.72 -3.04 -2.47
C ALA A 15 14.44 -3.90 -2.37
N ALA A 16 14.52 -5.20 -2.64
CA ALA A 16 13.35 -6.07 -2.61
C ALA A 16 12.83 -6.35 -1.17
N LEU A 17 13.68 -6.16 -0.15
CA LEU A 17 13.25 -6.15 1.25
C LEU A 17 12.30 -4.98 1.58
N ALA A 18 12.39 -3.86 0.87
CA ALA A 18 11.50 -2.72 1.11
C ALA A 18 10.03 -3.07 0.84
N GLY A 19 9.75 -3.84 -0.22
CA GLY A 19 8.39 -4.26 -0.52
C GLY A 19 7.84 -5.30 0.46
N VAL A 20 8.69 -6.21 0.97
CA VAL A 20 8.32 -7.12 2.07
C VAL A 20 7.99 -6.32 3.33
N LEU A 21 8.87 -5.38 3.71
CA LEU A 21 8.66 -4.53 4.88
C LEU A 21 7.38 -3.70 4.75
N PHE A 22 7.13 -3.10 3.58
CA PHE A 22 5.89 -2.39 3.31
C PHE A 22 4.68 -3.30 3.51
N ALA A 23 4.66 -4.48 2.88
CA ALA A 23 3.51 -5.36 2.94
C ALA A 23 3.20 -5.80 4.38
N LEU A 24 4.22 -6.09 5.18
CA LEU A 24 4.07 -6.46 6.59
C LEU A 24 3.59 -5.28 7.44
N LEU A 25 4.22 -4.11 7.32
CA LEU A 25 3.85 -2.92 8.08
C LEU A 25 2.44 -2.46 7.72
N PHE A 26 2.15 -2.31 6.43
CA PHE A 26 0.86 -1.85 5.95
C PHE A 26 -0.26 -2.87 6.20
N GLY A 27 0.03 -4.17 6.01
CA GLY A 27 -0.89 -5.24 6.38
C GLY A 27 -1.22 -5.21 7.88
N THR A 28 -0.21 -4.99 8.73
CA THR A 28 -0.39 -4.83 10.18
C THR A 28 -1.26 -3.60 10.50
N VAL A 29 -1.00 -2.45 9.87
CA VAL A 29 -1.81 -1.24 10.01
C VAL A 29 -3.27 -1.52 9.68
N LEU A 30 -3.55 -2.16 8.54
CA LEU A 30 -4.92 -2.51 8.13
C LEU A 30 -5.60 -3.47 9.10
N VAL A 31 -4.88 -4.49 9.59
CA VAL A 31 -5.43 -5.44 10.57
C VAL A 31 -5.72 -4.74 11.90
N LEU A 32 -4.81 -3.88 12.39
CA LEU A 32 -5.02 -3.14 13.64
C LEU A 32 -6.21 -2.19 13.56
N VAL A 33 -6.30 -1.42 12.47
CA VAL A 33 -7.46 -0.55 12.20
C VAL A 33 -8.74 -1.37 12.14
N ARG A 34 -8.68 -2.59 11.61
CA ARG A 34 -9.84 -3.48 11.51
C ARG A 34 -10.25 -4.08 12.85
N LEU A 35 -9.30 -4.47 13.68
CA LEU A 35 -9.58 -4.96 15.03
C LEU A 35 -10.22 -3.86 15.90
N ALA A 36 -9.85 -2.60 15.65
CA ALA A 36 -10.49 -1.44 16.25
C ALA A 36 -11.88 -1.09 15.65
N LEU A 37 -12.15 -1.55 14.41
CA LEU A 37 -13.36 -1.24 13.64
C LEU A 37 -14.09 -2.51 13.13
N PRO A 38 -14.74 -3.30 14.02
CA PRO A 38 -15.48 -4.50 13.63
C PRO A 38 -16.60 -4.19 12.63
N GLU A 39 -16.82 -5.09 11.67
CA GLU A 39 -17.90 -4.95 10.69
C GLU A 39 -19.27 -4.99 11.39
N GLY A 40 -20.06 -3.91 11.27
CA GLY A 40 -21.39 -3.80 11.88
C GLY A 40 -21.45 -3.08 13.24
N ALA A 41 -20.35 -2.52 13.74
CA ALA A 41 -20.39 -1.63 14.91
C ALA A 41 -21.18 -0.34 14.60
N GLU A 42 -21.89 0.20 15.60
CA GLU A 42 -22.60 1.47 15.47
C GLU A 42 -21.62 2.58 15.05
N PRO A 43 -21.91 3.34 13.98
CA PRO A 43 -21.04 4.41 13.53
C PRO A 43 -20.71 5.38 14.66
N GLY A 44 -19.44 5.74 14.82
CA GLY A 44 -18.98 6.62 15.89
C GLY A 44 -18.74 5.97 17.27
N SER A 45 -19.35 4.81 17.57
CA SER A 45 -19.20 4.14 18.89
C SER A 45 -17.77 3.73 19.22
N GLN A 46 -16.97 3.41 18.20
CA GLN A 46 -15.57 3.01 18.31
C GLN A 46 -14.63 4.15 18.78
N TRP A 47 -15.04 5.40 18.58
CA TRP A 47 -14.27 6.58 18.98
C TRP A 47 -14.70 7.08 20.35
N LEU A 48 -15.73 6.47 20.97
CA LEU A 48 -16.14 6.76 22.35
C LEU A 48 -15.24 6.04 23.37
N ILE A 49 -14.59 4.94 22.97
CA ILE A 49 -13.66 4.20 23.83
C ILE A 49 -12.27 4.86 23.70
N ALA A 50 -11.97 5.80 24.59
CA ALA A 50 -10.66 6.44 24.66
C ALA A 50 -9.55 5.38 24.92
N GLY A 51 -8.48 5.41 24.12
CA GLY A 51 -7.25 4.63 24.37
C GLY A 51 -7.13 3.30 23.63
N ASP A 52 -7.76 3.11 22.46
CA ASP A 52 -7.52 1.92 21.66
C ASP A 52 -6.06 1.89 21.15
N THR A 53 -5.26 1.05 21.80
CA THR A 53 -3.84 0.88 21.51
C THR A 53 -3.61 0.46 20.06
N ASN A 54 -4.57 -0.21 19.42
CA ASN A 54 -4.44 -0.66 18.03
C ASN A 54 -4.41 0.52 17.06
N LEU A 55 -5.31 1.50 17.23
CA LEU A 55 -5.38 2.70 16.39
C LEU A 55 -4.12 3.56 16.53
N ARG A 56 -3.66 3.77 17.77
CA ARG A 56 -2.42 4.48 18.05
C ARG A 56 -1.21 3.80 17.40
N VAL A 57 -1.08 2.47 17.54
CA VAL A 57 0.03 1.72 16.93
C VAL A 57 -0.07 1.78 15.40
N ALA A 58 -1.26 1.63 14.82
CA ALA A 58 -1.47 1.76 13.38
C ALA A 58 -1.04 3.14 12.85
N ALA A 59 -1.40 4.21 13.56
CA ALA A 59 -1.01 5.58 13.21
C ALA A 59 0.52 5.77 13.26
N ILE A 60 1.20 5.17 14.25
CA ILE A 60 2.66 5.22 14.36
C ILE A 60 3.33 4.42 13.23
N LEU A 61 2.80 3.25 12.86
CA LEU A 61 3.39 2.38 11.83
C LEU A 61 3.19 2.91 10.41
N MET A 62 2.09 3.63 10.16
CA MET A 62 1.69 4.04 8.81
C MET A 62 2.77 4.85 8.06
N PRO A 63 3.44 5.87 8.64
CA PRO A 63 4.53 6.59 7.98
C PRO A 63 5.69 5.68 7.54
N PHE A 64 6.08 4.71 8.38
CA PHE A 64 7.14 3.75 8.06
C PHE A 64 6.73 2.84 6.91
N ALA A 65 5.46 2.41 6.88
CA ALA A 65 4.91 1.68 5.75
C ALA A 65 5.01 2.51 4.47
N GLY A 66 4.62 3.79 4.51
CA GLY A 66 4.73 4.67 3.35
C GLY A 66 6.15 4.88 2.86
N ILE A 67 7.13 5.06 3.76
CA ILE A 67 8.55 5.13 3.38
C ILE A 67 8.97 3.84 2.66
N ALA A 68 8.65 2.68 3.23
CA ALA A 68 8.96 1.39 2.62
C ALA A 68 8.29 1.22 1.23
N PHE A 69 7.07 1.74 1.05
CA PHE A 69 6.37 1.75 -0.23
C PHE A 69 7.07 2.62 -1.28
N LEU A 70 7.54 3.81 -0.91
CA LEU A 70 8.30 4.69 -1.80
C LEU A 70 9.59 4.01 -2.27
N TRP A 71 10.30 3.32 -1.37
CA TRP A 71 11.46 2.51 -1.73
C TRP A 71 11.08 1.37 -2.68
N PHE A 72 9.99 0.64 -2.40
CA PHE A 72 9.48 -0.40 -3.29
C PHE A 72 9.20 0.13 -4.71
N ILE A 73 8.55 1.28 -4.85
CA ILE A 73 8.32 1.94 -6.15
C ILE A 73 9.65 2.20 -6.87
N GLY A 74 10.64 2.78 -6.17
CA GLY A 74 11.95 3.05 -6.75
C GLY A 74 12.63 1.79 -7.29
N VAL A 75 12.54 0.69 -6.54
CA VAL A 75 13.13 -0.61 -6.90
C VAL A 75 12.46 -1.24 -8.10
N VAL A 76 11.14 -1.25 -8.11
CA VAL A 76 10.36 -1.76 -9.24
C VAL A 76 10.65 -0.93 -10.49
N ARG A 77 10.75 0.39 -10.33
CA ARG A 77 11.10 1.33 -11.40
C ARG A 77 12.50 1.11 -11.96
N ASP A 78 13.51 0.91 -11.12
CA ASP A 78 14.87 0.61 -11.55
C ASP A 78 14.94 -0.67 -12.40
N GLY A 79 14.03 -1.62 -12.12
CA GLY A 79 13.89 -2.86 -12.88
C GLY A 79 13.37 -2.70 -14.31
N PHE A 80 12.76 -1.56 -14.67
CA PHE A 80 12.14 -1.36 -15.99
C PHE A 80 13.13 -1.12 -17.14
N GLY A 81 14.36 -0.69 -16.83
CA GLY A 81 15.40 -0.46 -17.83
C GLY A 81 15.07 0.64 -18.85
N ALA A 82 15.63 0.54 -20.06
CA ALA A 82 15.44 1.52 -21.15
C ALA A 82 14.19 1.27 -22.03
N TYR A 83 13.40 0.23 -21.74
CA TYR A 83 12.33 -0.25 -22.60
C TYR A 83 10.93 0.24 -22.20
N GLU A 84 10.84 1.17 -21.24
CA GLU A 84 9.56 1.60 -20.71
C GLU A 84 8.95 2.76 -21.51
N ASP A 85 7.68 2.59 -21.88
CA ASP A 85 6.85 3.64 -22.42
C ASP A 85 6.54 4.66 -21.31
N LYS A 86 6.97 5.92 -21.52
CA LYS A 86 6.90 7.02 -20.53
C LYS A 86 5.49 7.20 -19.97
N PHE A 87 4.47 6.87 -20.75
CA PHE A 87 3.08 6.90 -20.30
C PHE A 87 2.83 5.96 -19.12
N PHE A 88 3.21 4.69 -19.24
CA PHE A 88 2.98 3.70 -18.18
C PHE A 88 3.82 3.97 -16.94
N SER A 89 5.05 4.45 -17.10
CA SER A 89 5.91 4.86 -15.97
C SER A 89 5.28 5.99 -15.17
N THR A 90 4.69 6.98 -15.86
CA THR A 90 3.99 8.11 -15.22
C THR A 90 2.74 7.65 -14.50
N VAL A 91 1.93 6.79 -15.13
CA VAL A 91 0.71 6.23 -14.51
C VAL A 91 1.06 5.35 -13.32
N PHE A 92 2.11 4.54 -13.41
CA PHE A 92 2.61 3.71 -12.33
C PHE A 92 3.00 4.54 -11.10
N ILE A 93 3.89 5.52 -11.27
CA ILE A 93 4.32 6.37 -10.15
C ILE A 93 3.13 7.18 -9.62
N GLY A 94 2.37 7.83 -10.51
CA GLY A 94 1.25 8.69 -10.13
C GLY A 94 0.17 7.96 -9.35
N SER A 95 -0.23 6.77 -9.81
CA SER A 95 -1.25 5.96 -9.13
C SER A 95 -0.77 5.40 -7.80
N GLY A 96 0.49 4.96 -7.71
CA GLY A 96 1.08 4.50 -6.45
C GLY A 96 1.17 5.62 -5.41
N LEU A 97 1.62 6.80 -5.79
CA LEU A 97 1.68 7.96 -4.88
C LEU A 97 0.30 8.43 -4.44
N LEU A 98 -0.68 8.46 -5.36
CA LEU A 98 -2.07 8.80 -5.01
C LEU A 98 -2.69 7.79 -4.05
N TYR A 99 -2.46 6.49 -4.28
CA TYR A 99 -2.87 5.44 -3.36
C TYR A 99 -2.29 5.66 -1.97
N LEU A 100 -0.97 5.88 -1.87
CA LEU A 100 -0.30 6.09 -0.59
C LEU A 100 -0.81 7.35 0.12
N ALA A 101 -0.97 8.46 -0.61
CA ALA A 101 -1.47 9.72 -0.06
C ALA A 101 -2.89 9.57 0.51
N MET A 102 -3.78 8.89 -0.21
CA MET A 102 -5.14 8.61 0.26
C MET A 102 -5.13 7.75 1.52
N MET A 103 -4.23 6.77 1.63
CA MET A 103 -4.12 5.96 2.86
C MET A 103 -3.52 6.75 4.03
N PHE A 104 -2.59 7.67 3.80
CA PHE A 104 -2.15 8.61 4.85
C PHE A 104 -3.28 9.50 5.33
N VAL A 105 -4.10 10.02 4.43
CA VAL A 105 -5.28 10.81 4.79
C VAL A 105 -6.25 9.96 5.61
N ALA A 106 -6.54 8.73 5.18
CA ALA A 106 -7.45 7.82 5.89
C ALA A 106 -6.97 7.55 7.32
N VAL A 107 -5.70 7.17 7.51
CA VAL A 107 -5.14 6.92 8.85
C VAL A 107 -5.04 8.21 9.67
N GLY A 108 -4.70 9.34 9.04
CA GLY A 108 -4.62 10.64 9.71
C GLY A 108 -5.97 11.11 10.24
N VAL A 109 -7.06 10.89 9.49
CA VAL A 109 -8.43 11.14 9.97
C VAL A 109 -8.74 10.26 11.17
N GLY A 110 -8.40 8.96 11.11
CA GLY A 110 -8.59 8.06 12.25
C GLY A 110 -7.83 8.53 13.50
N ALA A 111 -6.54 8.82 13.37
CA ALA A 111 -5.74 9.33 14.49
C ALA A 111 -6.25 10.68 15.03
N GLY A 112 -6.76 11.54 14.15
CA GLY A 112 -7.38 12.82 14.53
C GLY A 112 -8.64 12.64 15.37
N LEU A 113 -9.53 11.75 14.96
CA LEU A 113 -10.75 11.41 15.71
C LEU A 113 -10.41 10.85 17.10
N GLU A 114 -9.40 9.98 17.20
CA GLU A 114 -8.90 9.47 18.48
C GLU A 114 -8.42 10.60 19.40
N ALA A 115 -7.60 11.51 18.87
CA ALA A 115 -7.02 12.61 19.64
C ALA A 115 -8.07 13.63 20.11
N THR A 116 -9.17 13.79 19.36
CA THR A 116 -10.25 14.72 19.74
C THR A 116 -11.21 14.15 20.77
N ASN A 117 -11.22 12.83 21.00
CA ASN A 117 -12.14 12.19 21.95
C ASN A 117 -12.00 12.73 23.39
N SER A 118 -10.78 13.09 23.82
CA SER A 118 -10.56 13.67 25.15
C SER A 118 -10.83 15.18 25.24
N LEU A 119 -11.13 15.85 24.13
CA LEU A 119 -11.22 17.31 24.04
C LEU A 119 -12.65 17.83 23.89
N ILE A 120 -13.57 17.02 23.38
CA ILE A 120 -14.95 17.44 23.10
C ILE A 120 -15.83 17.17 24.34
N VAL A 121 -16.47 18.22 24.84
CA VAL A 121 -17.31 18.20 26.04
C VAL A 121 -18.78 17.86 25.71
N ASP A 122 -19.20 18.09 24.46
CA ASP A 122 -20.56 17.82 23.98
C ASP A 122 -20.64 16.44 23.27
N PRO A 123 -21.34 15.45 23.86
CA PRO A 123 -21.44 14.09 23.31
C PRO A 123 -22.10 14.02 21.94
N ASP A 124 -23.10 14.86 21.66
CA ASP A 124 -23.87 14.80 20.42
C ASP A 124 -23.04 15.34 19.24
N ALA A 125 -22.36 16.47 19.46
CA ALA A 125 -21.41 17.02 18.49
C ALA A 125 -20.25 16.05 18.18
N HIS A 126 -19.78 15.30 19.19
CA HIS A 126 -18.74 14.28 18.99
C HIS A 126 -19.22 13.13 18.09
N ALA A 127 -20.45 12.65 18.29
CA ALA A 127 -21.02 11.55 17.53
C ALA A 127 -21.17 11.87 16.04
N GLU A 128 -21.59 13.09 15.69
CA GLU A 128 -21.70 13.54 14.30
C GLU A 128 -20.34 13.61 13.60
N VAL A 129 -19.33 14.21 14.25
CA VAL A 129 -17.96 14.31 13.71
C VAL A 129 -17.33 12.93 13.56
N ALA A 130 -17.51 12.05 14.54
CA ALA A 130 -17.02 10.67 14.50
C ALA A 130 -17.64 9.86 13.36
N THR A 131 -18.95 10.02 13.13
CA THR A 131 -19.67 9.37 12.03
C THR A 131 -19.20 9.89 10.67
N PHE A 132 -19.09 11.21 10.51
CA PHE A 132 -18.56 11.82 9.29
C PHE A 132 -17.14 11.35 9.00
N GLY A 133 -16.25 11.39 9.99
CA GLY A 133 -14.86 10.98 9.84
C GLY A 133 -14.71 9.50 9.50
N GLN A 134 -15.53 8.63 10.08
CA GLN A 134 -15.59 7.21 9.71
C GLN A 134 -16.03 7.03 8.24
N MET A 135 -17.12 7.68 7.82
CA MET A 135 -17.61 7.58 6.44
C MET A 135 -16.61 8.13 5.42
N PHE A 136 -15.94 9.23 5.76
CA PHE A 136 -14.87 9.82 4.95
C PHE A 136 -13.68 8.85 4.82
N LEU A 137 -13.22 8.28 5.94
CA LEU A 137 -12.15 7.27 5.96
C LEU A 137 -12.52 6.06 5.09
N LEU A 138 -13.72 5.52 5.25
CA LEU A 138 -14.19 4.37 4.46
C LEU A 138 -14.25 4.68 2.97
N SER A 139 -14.77 5.85 2.59
CA SER A 139 -14.85 6.29 1.19
C SER A 139 -13.45 6.48 0.58
N VAL A 140 -12.57 7.22 1.25
CA VAL A 140 -11.20 7.47 0.75
C VAL A 140 -10.40 6.17 0.66
N SER A 141 -10.49 5.28 1.65
CA SER A 141 -9.71 4.04 1.67
C SER A 141 -10.27 2.94 0.75
N LYS A 142 -11.56 2.61 0.87
CA LYS A 142 -12.15 1.49 0.12
C LYS A 142 -12.51 1.89 -1.30
N THR A 143 -13.07 3.07 -1.49
CA THR A 143 -13.56 3.48 -2.80
C THR A 143 -12.42 4.08 -3.64
N TYR A 144 -11.78 5.15 -3.17
CA TYR A 144 -10.81 5.89 -3.98
C TYR A 144 -9.41 5.25 -3.99
N ALA A 145 -8.84 4.92 -2.82
CA ALA A 145 -7.49 4.38 -2.75
C ALA A 145 -7.40 3.04 -3.47
N LEU A 146 -8.29 2.07 -3.23
CA LEU A 146 -8.23 0.77 -3.91
C LEU A 146 -8.30 0.88 -5.44
N ARG A 147 -9.06 1.83 -5.99
CA ARG A 147 -9.08 2.09 -7.43
C ARG A 147 -7.72 2.58 -7.93
N MET A 148 -7.06 3.48 -7.19
CA MET A 148 -5.68 3.91 -7.53
C MET A 148 -4.67 2.78 -7.37
N GLY A 149 -4.81 1.93 -6.35
CA GLY A 149 -4.00 0.71 -6.17
C GLY A 149 -4.20 -0.29 -7.32
N ALA A 150 -5.41 -0.41 -7.85
CA ALA A 150 -5.68 -1.24 -9.03
C ALA A 150 -5.04 -0.67 -10.30
N VAL A 151 -5.08 0.66 -10.50
CA VAL A 151 -4.38 1.32 -11.62
C VAL A 151 -2.86 1.10 -11.52
N PHE A 152 -2.30 1.18 -10.31
CA PHE A 152 -0.90 0.83 -10.03
C PHE A 152 -0.58 -0.61 -10.45
N MET A 153 -1.41 -1.57 -10.04
CA MET A 153 -1.26 -2.99 -10.42
C MET A 153 -1.36 -3.21 -11.94
N ILE A 154 -2.34 -2.61 -12.60
CA ILE A 154 -2.57 -2.72 -14.06
C ILE A 154 -1.39 -2.16 -14.84
N SER A 155 -0.91 -0.96 -14.46
CA SER A 155 0.22 -0.33 -15.13
C SER A 155 1.47 -1.21 -15.01
N LEU A 156 1.75 -1.72 -13.81
CA LEU A 156 2.88 -2.63 -13.56
C LEU A 156 2.77 -3.94 -14.34
N ALA A 157 1.59 -4.57 -14.34
CA ALA A 157 1.34 -5.80 -15.09
C ALA A 157 1.53 -5.60 -16.60
N THR A 158 1.12 -4.44 -17.12
CA THR A 158 1.29 -4.08 -18.54
C THR A 158 2.77 -3.94 -18.89
N ILE A 159 3.54 -3.26 -18.04
CA ILE A 159 4.99 -3.12 -18.22
C ILE A 159 5.65 -4.50 -18.23
N TRP A 160 5.31 -5.37 -17.28
CA TRP A 160 5.84 -6.75 -17.24
C TRP A 160 5.51 -7.58 -18.48
N LEU A 161 4.29 -7.47 -19.01
CA LEU A 161 3.92 -8.18 -20.23
C LEU A 161 4.69 -7.68 -21.45
N ARG A 162 4.91 -6.37 -21.56
CA ARG A 162 5.62 -5.76 -22.70
C ARG A 162 7.12 -5.98 -22.65
N THR A 163 7.71 -5.90 -21.46
CA THR A 163 9.17 -6.01 -21.26
C THR A 163 9.65 -7.45 -21.09
N GLY A 164 8.75 -8.39 -20.78
CA GLY A 164 9.12 -9.78 -20.50
C GLY A 164 9.89 -9.97 -19.18
N LEU A 165 9.93 -8.95 -18.32
CA LEU A 165 10.70 -8.98 -17.07
C LEU A 165 10.19 -10.03 -16.08
N MET A 166 8.89 -10.33 -16.09
CA MET A 166 8.22 -11.24 -15.15
C MET A 166 7.48 -12.39 -15.85
N PRO A 167 7.16 -13.50 -15.15
CA PRO A 167 6.41 -14.59 -15.75
C PRO A 167 5.01 -14.13 -16.16
N ARG A 168 4.52 -14.59 -17.31
CA ARG A 168 3.19 -14.23 -17.82
C ARG A 168 2.05 -14.54 -16.83
N TRP A 169 2.17 -15.63 -16.07
CA TRP A 169 1.18 -15.99 -15.05
C TRP A 169 1.03 -14.89 -14.00
N LEU A 170 2.12 -14.25 -13.57
CA LEU A 170 2.09 -13.21 -12.54
C LEU A 170 1.37 -11.95 -13.05
N SER A 171 1.61 -11.57 -14.30
CA SER A 171 0.89 -10.47 -14.92
C SER A 171 -0.61 -10.76 -15.00
N VAL A 172 -1.01 -11.97 -15.44
CA VAL A 172 -2.44 -12.37 -15.51
C VAL A 172 -3.08 -12.33 -14.12
N THR A 173 -2.44 -12.90 -13.10
CA THR A 173 -2.94 -12.84 -11.72
C THR A 173 -3.07 -11.40 -11.23
N THR A 174 -2.13 -10.52 -11.58
CA THR A 174 -2.18 -9.10 -11.21
C THR A 174 -3.37 -8.39 -11.86
N TYR A 175 -3.68 -8.65 -13.13
CA TYR A 175 -4.89 -8.11 -13.77
C TYR A 175 -6.17 -8.61 -13.13
N VAL A 176 -6.27 -9.90 -12.83
CA VAL A 176 -7.44 -10.48 -12.17
C VAL A 176 -7.65 -9.84 -10.80
N LEU A 177 -6.59 -9.71 -10.00
CA LEU A 177 -6.66 -9.04 -8.70
C LEU A 177 -7.03 -7.56 -8.83
N ALA A 178 -6.45 -6.83 -9.78
CA ALA A 178 -6.76 -5.41 -9.98
C ALA A 178 -8.20 -5.20 -10.43
N LEU A 179 -8.72 -6.05 -11.31
CA LEU A 179 -10.13 -6.02 -11.71
C LEU A 179 -11.05 -6.36 -10.53
N GLY A 180 -10.65 -7.34 -9.72
CA GLY A 180 -11.31 -7.65 -8.44
C GLY A 180 -11.35 -6.45 -7.50
N LEU A 181 -10.24 -5.71 -7.35
CA LEU A 181 -10.19 -4.50 -6.53
C LEU A 181 -11.14 -3.40 -7.06
N ILE A 182 -11.25 -3.24 -8.38
CA ILE A 182 -12.15 -2.24 -8.97
C ILE A 182 -13.62 -2.63 -8.73
N LEU A 183 -13.98 -3.88 -9.03
CA LEU A 183 -15.37 -4.35 -9.00
C LEU A 183 -15.89 -4.65 -7.59
N ALA A 184 -15.04 -5.12 -6.70
CA ALA A 184 -15.43 -5.58 -5.36
C ALA A 184 -14.99 -4.64 -4.23
N SER A 185 -14.44 -3.46 -4.55
CA SER A 185 -13.96 -2.47 -3.55
C SER A 185 -14.98 -2.17 -2.45
N ASP A 186 -16.26 -2.13 -2.80
CA ASP A 186 -17.34 -1.77 -1.88
C ASP A 186 -17.96 -2.99 -1.15
N ILE A 187 -17.58 -4.23 -1.52
CA ILE A 187 -18.19 -5.47 -0.98
C ILE A 187 -17.62 -5.87 0.38
N THR A 188 -16.29 -5.89 0.54
CA THR A 188 -15.67 -6.34 1.79
C THR A 188 -14.45 -5.50 2.16
N MET A 189 -14.29 -5.20 3.44
CA MET A 189 -13.12 -4.44 3.92
C MET A 189 -11.82 -5.26 3.84
N TRP A 190 -11.91 -6.59 3.82
CA TRP A 190 -10.76 -7.49 3.66
C TRP A 190 -10.05 -7.35 2.32
N LEU A 191 -10.74 -6.80 1.31
CA LEU A 191 -10.16 -6.58 -0.01
C LEU A 191 -8.99 -5.59 0.03
N THR A 192 -8.95 -4.71 1.04
CA THR A 192 -7.83 -3.80 1.26
C THR A 192 -6.51 -4.52 1.53
N LEU A 193 -6.55 -5.75 2.09
CA LEU A 193 -5.36 -6.58 2.31
C LEU A 193 -4.87 -7.28 1.03
N ALA A 194 -5.69 -7.35 -0.02
CA ALA A 194 -5.26 -7.94 -1.28
C ALA A 194 -4.07 -7.17 -1.89
N PHE A 195 -4.05 -5.84 -1.74
CA PHE A 195 -2.94 -5.01 -2.22
C PHE A 195 -1.60 -5.32 -1.53
N PRO A 196 -1.44 -5.22 -0.19
CA PRO A 196 -0.20 -5.60 0.47
C PRO A 196 0.16 -7.07 0.29
N ALA A 197 -0.82 -7.99 0.28
CA ALA A 197 -0.55 -9.39 0.01
C ALA A 197 0.06 -9.60 -1.39
N TRP A 198 -0.47 -8.91 -2.39
CA TRP A 198 0.10 -8.91 -3.74
C TRP A 198 1.51 -8.30 -3.76
N VAL A 199 1.75 -7.17 -3.08
CA VAL A 199 3.10 -6.59 -2.99
C VAL A 199 4.08 -7.56 -2.33
N LEU A 200 3.65 -8.30 -1.31
CA LEU A 200 4.46 -9.33 -0.65
C LEU A 200 4.89 -10.41 -1.64
N VAL A 201 3.93 -10.95 -2.42
CA VAL A 201 4.20 -11.97 -3.45
C VAL A 201 5.21 -11.44 -4.48
N VAL A 202 4.99 -10.23 -4.99
CA VAL A 202 5.90 -9.60 -5.97
C VAL A 202 7.29 -9.43 -5.39
N SER A 203 7.40 -8.96 -4.15
CA SER A 203 8.66 -8.71 -3.47
C SER A 203 9.44 -10.00 -3.20
N VAL A 204 8.75 -11.06 -2.77
CA VAL A 204 9.34 -12.39 -2.56
C VAL A 204 9.84 -12.98 -3.87
N LEU A 205 9.10 -12.83 -4.97
CA LEU A 205 9.53 -13.29 -6.29
C LEU A 205 10.76 -12.52 -6.80
N LEU A 206 10.81 -11.20 -6.57
CA LEU A 206 11.99 -10.38 -6.87
C LEU A 206 13.21 -10.85 -6.06
N LEU A 207 13.03 -11.11 -4.76
CA LEU A 207 14.09 -11.66 -3.89
C LEU A 207 14.57 -13.04 -4.36
N ALA A 208 13.65 -13.95 -4.68
CA ALA A 208 13.98 -15.29 -5.14
C ALA A 208 14.81 -15.25 -6.43
N ARG A 209 14.43 -14.38 -7.38
CA ARG A 209 15.17 -14.19 -8.64
C ARG A 209 16.54 -13.56 -8.44
N ALA A 210 16.66 -12.56 -7.56
CA ALA A 210 17.95 -11.98 -7.19
C ALA A 210 18.84 -12.97 -6.41
N GLY A 211 18.24 -13.91 -5.68
CA GLY A 211 18.93 -14.99 -4.98
C GLY A 211 19.56 -16.02 -5.93
N LEU A 212 18.85 -16.37 -7.01
CA LEU A 212 19.32 -17.32 -8.02
C LEU A 212 20.51 -16.79 -8.84
N VAL A 213 20.46 -15.53 -9.27
CA VAL A 213 21.53 -14.91 -10.09
C VAL A 213 22.87 -14.79 -9.35
N ALA A 214 22.84 -14.65 -8.02
CA ALA A 214 24.05 -14.56 -7.21
C ALA A 214 24.68 -15.92 -6.87
N ARG A 215 24.04 -17.04 -7.22
CA ARG A 215 24.53 -18.40 -6.97
C ARG A 215 25.27 -19.02 -8.16
N GLU A 216 25.40 -18.31 -9.28
CA GLU A 216 26.29 -18.72 -10.38
C GLU A 216 27.67 -18.07 -10.19
N PRO A 217 28.69 -18.80 -9.69
CA PRO A 217 30.07 -18.35 -9.81
C PRO A 217 30.51 -18.58 -11.26
N ARG A 218 30.91 -17.50 -11.95
CA ARG A 218 31.78 -17.61 -13.13
C ARG A 218 33.22 -17.79 -12.67
#